data_AF-A0A2G6PK64-F1
#
_entry.id   AF-A0A2G6PK64-F1
#
_cell.length_a   1.000
_cell.length_b   1.000
_cell.length_c   1.000
_cell.angle_alpha   90.00
_cell.angle_beta   90.00
_cell.angle_gamma   90.00
#
_symmetry.space_group_name_H-M   'P 1'
#
loop_
_entity.id
_entity.type
_entity.pdbx_description
1 polymer ?
#
loop_
_entity_poly.entity_id
_entity_poly.type
_entity_poly.pdbx_seq_one_letter_code
_entity_poly.pdbx_strand_id
1 'polypeptide(L)'
;MSKKEGPKTDNLKNALCYVPFVGILFFFIEDNKSPEFKKHIKYGTILLFVFLILNILLGWIGLLRGLLTVLYFGGISFIMWKIYSGEEVDLSYIDKAEEGIKKKMDN
;
A
#
# COMPACT_ATOMS: atom_id res chain seq x y z
N MET A 1 9.90 20.72 -16.56
CA MET A 1 9.24 19.83 -15.57
C MET A 1 10.04 19.94 -14.29
N SER A 2 9.61 20.79 -13.35
CA SER A 2 10.40 21.14 -12.17
C SER A 2 10.31 20.00 -11.14
N LYS A 3 11.40 19.25 -10.97
CA LYS A 3 11.58 18.28 -9.87
C LYS A 3 11.54 19.07 -8.56
N LYS A 4 10.42 19.02 -7.84
CA LYS A 4 10.38 19.48 -6.45
C LYS A 4 11.17 18.47 -5.63
N GLU A 5 12.42 18.81 -5.30
CA GLU A 5 13.23 18.10 -4.32
C GLU A 5 12.64 18.34 -2.92
N GLY A 6 11.52 17.67 -2.61
CA GLY A 6 11.12 17.50 -1.21
C GLY A 6 12.17 16.70 -0.44
N PRO A 7 12.18 16.75 0.91
CA PRO A 7 13.13 15.97 1.70
C PRO A 7 12.97 14.48 1.37
N LYS A 8 13.96 13.92 0.66
CA LYS A 8 13.96 12.54 0.13
C LYS A 8 13.64 11.47 1.20
N THR A 9 13.84 11.80 2.47
CA THR A 9 13.54 10.97 3.63
C THR A 9 12.06 10.68 3.83
N ASP A 10 11.17 11.65 3.61
CA ASP A 10 9.73 11.46 3.85
C ASP A 10 9.11 10.63 2.72
N ASN A 11 9.52 10.91 1.48
CA ASN A 11 9.14 10.12 0.31
C ASN A 11 9.61 8.65 0.44
N LEU A 12 10.82 8.44 0.95
CA LEU A 12 11.35 7.10 1.20
C LEU A 12 10.56 6.38 2.30
N LYS A 13 10.25 7.05 3.41
CA LYS A 13 9.41 6.49 4.48
C LYS A 13 8.03 6.09 3.95
N ASN A 14 7.38 6.97 3.19
CA ASN A 14 6.07 6.71 2.58
C ASN A 14 6.12 5.53 1.60
N ALA A 15 7.17 5.41 0.78
CA ALA A 15 7.34 4.28 -0.13
C ALA A 15 7.55 2.96 0.63
N LEU A 16 8.34 2.97 1.70
CA LEU A 16 8.62 1.79 2.51
C LEU A 16 7.36 1.21 3.20
N CYS A 17 6.29 1.98 3.36
CA CYS A 17 5.00 1.48 3.86
C CYS A 17 4.39 0.37 3.00
N TYR A 18 4.76 0.29 1.72
CA TYR A 18 4.27 -0.73 0.79
C TYR A 18 5.14 -2.01 0.80
N VAL A 19 6.29 -1.98 1.47
CA VAL A 19 7.07 -3.20 1.70
C VAL A 19 6.39 -4.01 2.80
N PRO A 20 6.14 -5.31 2.58
CA PRO A 20 5.59 -6.19 3.60
C PRO A 20 6.41 -6.13 4.89
N PHE A 21 5.75 -6.25 6.04
CA PHE A 21 6.33 -6.13 7.39
C PHE A 21 6.87 -4.74 7.78
N VAL A 22 7.46 -3.97 6.85
CA VAL A 22 7.99 -2.63 7.13
C VAL A 22 6.87 -1.63 7.43
N GLY A 23 5.79 -1.65 6.64
CA GLY A 23 4.61 -0.82 6.92
C GLY A 23 3.98 -1.13 8.29
N ILE A 24 3.99 -2.40 8.70
CA ILE A 24 3.51 -2.83 10.02
C ILE A 24 4.46 -2.35 11.12
N LEU A 25 5.77 -2.44 10.92
CA LEU A 25 6.76 -1.93 11.88
C LEU A 25 6.60 -0.42 12.10
N PHE A 26 6.39 0.36 11.03
CA PHE A 26 6.13 1.81 11.16
C PHE A 26 4.83 2.12 11.90
N PHE A 27 3.84 1.22 11.86
CA PHE A 27 2.64 1.36 12.67
C PHE A 27 2.96 1.35 14.18
N PHE A 28 3.92 0.54 14.62
CA PHE A 28 4.29 0.41 16.03
C PHE A 28 5.41 1.34 16.49
N ILE A 29 6.37 1.68 15.63
CA ILE A 29 7.60 2.39 16.02
C ILE A 29 7.42 3.92 16.01
N GLU A 30 6.58 4.45 15.13
CA GLU A 30 6.51 5.91 14.92
C GLU A 30 5.29 6.49 15.66
N ASP A 31 5.47 7.19 16.78
CA ASP A 31 4.35 7.73 17.56
C ASP A 31 3.68 8.97 16.92
N ASN A 32 4.48 9.87 16.34
CA ASN A 32 4.01 11.11 15.71
C ASN A 32 3.89 10.96 14.19
N LYS A 33 2.86 10.22 13.76
CA LYS A 33 2.62 9.96 12.32
C LYS A 33 1.83 11.11 11.68
N SER A 34 2.34 11.68 10.59
CA SER A 34 1.60 12.64 9.78
C SER A 34 0.34 12.00 9.15
N PRO A 35 -0.71 12.78 8.81
CA PRO A 35 -1.91 12.25 8.18
C PRO A 35 -1.62 11.50 6.86
N GLU A 36 -0.66 12.01 6.08
CA GLU A 36 -0.22 11.40 4.83
C GLU A 36 0.52 10.07 5.06
N PHE A 37 1.42 10.02 6.03
CA PHE A 37 2.13 8.79 6.39
C PHE A 37 1.16 7.71 6.90
N LYS A 38 0.17 8.09 7.71
CA LYS A 38 -0.90 7.18 8.16
C LYS A 38 -1.68 6.59 6.98
N LYS A 39 -1.97 7.38 5.94
CA LYS A 39 -2.63 6.88 4.72
C LYS A 39 -1.77 5.84 4.01
N HIS A 40 -0.48 6.09 3.83
CA HIS A 40 0.42 5.12 3.19
C HIS A 40 0.57 3.82 3.99
N ILE A 41 0.66 3.89 5.31
CA ILE A 41 0.62 2.70 6.18
C ILE A 41 -0.68 1.93 5.98
N LYS A 42 -1.83 2.63 5.98
CA LYS A 42 -3.15 2.01 5.75
C LYS A 42 -3.21 1.31 4.40
N TYR A 43 -2.83 2.01 3.33
CA TYR A 43 -2.87 1.47 1.97
C TYR A 43 -1.94 0.26 1.80
N GLY A 44 -0.69 0.36 2.25
CA GLY A 44 0.24 -0.76 2.21
C GLY A 44 -0.27 -1.99 2.99
N THR A 45 -0.87 -1.75 4.16
CA THR A 45 -1.49 -2.80 4.97
C THR A 45 -2.67 -3.45 4.28
N ILE A 46 -3.61 -2.66 3.73
CA ILE A 46 -4.77 -3.19 3.00
C ILE A 46 -4.34 -3.97 1.76
N LEU A 47 -3.38 -3.45 0.97
CA LEU A 47 -2.84 -4.14 -0.20
C LEU A 47 -2.24 -5.50 0.17
N LEU A 48 -1.51 -5.58 1.28
CA LEU A 48 -0.97 -6.84 1.81
C LEU A 48 -2.09 -7.82 2.18
N PHE A 49 -3.11 -7.38 2.94
CA PHE A 49 -4.21 -8.26 3.33
C PHE A 49 -5.03 -8.74 2.14
N VAL A 50 -5.32 -7.86 1.17
CA VAL A 50 -6.00 -8.23 -0.07
C VAL A 50 -5.20 -9.28 -0.83
N PHE A 51 -3.88 -9.08 -0.96
CA PHE A 51 -3.01 -10.07 -1.58
C PHE A 51 -3.03 -11.41 -0.85
N LEU A 52 -2.95 -11.42 0.49
CA LEU A 52 -2.98 -12.65 1.28
C LEU A 52 -4.32 -13.39 1.13
N ILE A 53 -5.44 -12.68 1.19
CA ILE A 53 -6.79 -13.26 1.01
C ILE A 53 -6.90 -13.87 -0.39
N LEU A 54 -6.52 -13.11 -1.43
CA LEU A 54 -6.54 -13.62 -2.81
C LEU A 54 -5.60 -14.83 -2.99
N ASN A 55 -4.44 -14.84 -2.34
CA ASN A 55 -3.51 -15.96 -2.39
C ASN A 55 -4.09 -17.21 -1.70
N ILE A 56 -4.83 -17.07 -0.60
CA ILE A 56 -5.50 -18.19 0.07
C ILE A 56 -6.67 -18.72 -0.77
N LEU A 57 -7.46 -17.82 -1.37
CA LEU A 57 -8.63 -18.18 -2.16
C LEU A 57 -8.26 -18.80 -3.52
N LEU A 58 -7.28 -18.23 -4.21
CA LEU A 58 -6.94 -18.58 -5.60
C LEU A 58 -5.60 -19.33 -5.73
N GLY A 59 -4.80 -19.40 -4.66
CA GLY A 59 -3.44 -19.95 -4.70
C GLY A 59 -3.34 -21.47 -4.79
N TRP A 60 -4.48 -22.17 -4.77
CA TRP A 60 -4.59 -23.59 -5.10
C TRP A 60 -4.26 -23.87 -6.58
N ILE A 61 -4.42 -22.86 -7.44
CA ILE A 61 -4.04 -22.92 -8.85
C ILE A 61 -2.63 -22.34 -8.99
N GLY A 62 -1.63 -23.21 -9.16
CA GLY A 62 -0.21 -22.81 -9.13
C GLY A 62 0.16 -21.68 -10.12
N LEU A 63 -0.45 -21.66 -11.31
CA LEU A 63 -0.23 -20.60 -12.30
C LEU A 63 -0.81 -19.25 -11.87
N LEU A 64 -2.03 -19.25 -11.30
CA LEU A 64 -2.64 -18.04 -10.76
C LEU A 64 -1.85 -17.50 -9.57
N ARG A 65 -1.31 -18.38 -8.71
CA ARG A 65 -0.47 -17.97 -7.58
C ARG A 65 0.78 -17.22 -8.02
N GLY A 66 1.46 -17.72 -9.07
CA GLY A 66 2.62 -17.06 -9.65
C GLY A 66 2.27 -15.68 -10.22
N LEU A 67 1.20 -15.61 -11.02
CA LEU A 67 0.71 -14.36 -11.59
C LEU A 67 0.31 -13.34 -10.52
N LEU A 68 -0.42 -13.76 -9.49
CA LEU A 68 -0.85 -12.91 -8.38
C LEU A 68 0.35 -12.31 -7.63
N THR A 69 1.40 -13.12 -7.45
CA THR A 69 2.65 -12.71 -6.80
C THR A 69 3.38 -11.66 -7.65
N VAL A 70 3.50 -11.88 -8.96
CA VAL A 70 4.13 -10.91 -9.87
C VAL A 70 3.34 -9.60 -9.92
N LEU A 71 2.00 -9.67 -10.02
CA LEU A 71 1.14 -8.48 -10.02
C LEU A 71 1.27 -7.69 -8.72
N TYR A 72 1.32 -8.37 -7.57
CA TYR A 72 1.51 -7.74 -6.28
C TYR A 72 2.88 -7.07 -6.17
N PHE A 73 3.97 -7.82 -6.34
CA PHE A 73 5.33 -7.28 -6.20
C PHE A 73 5.66 -6.24 -7.26
N GLY A 74 5.18 -6.41 -8.50
CA GLY A 74 5.30 -5.42 -9.56
C GLY A 74 4.52 -4.14 -9.25
N GLY A 75 3.27 -4.29 -8.80
CA GLY A 75 2.41 -3.17 -8.43
C GLY A 75 2.96 -2.35 -7.27
N ILE A 76 3.40 -2.99 -6.18
CA ILE A 76 4.03 -2.28 -5.06
C ILE A 76 5.33 -1.62 -5.48
N SER A 77 6.19 -2.27 -6.28
CA SER A 77 7.44 -1.67 -6.75
C SER A 77 7.19 -0.43 -7.61
N PHE A 78 6.15 -0.46 -8.44
CA PHE A 78 5.75 0.68 -9.25
C PHE A 78 5.21 1.84 -8.39
N ILE A 79 4.36 1.55 -7.39
CA ILE A 79 3.84 2.56 -6.45
C ILE A 79 4.99 3.17 -5.64
N MET A 80 5.89 2.34 -5.11
CA MET A 80 7.07 2.77 -4.37
C MET A 80 7.95 3.69 -5.20
N TRP A 81 8.18 3.36 -6.47
CA TRP A 81 8.98 4.18 -7.37
C TRP A 81 8.34 5.56 -7.62
N LYS A 82 7.02 5.64 -7.81
CA LYS A 82 6.30 6.90 -7.95
C LYS A 82 6.43 7.77 -6.70
N ILE A 83 6.15 7.21 -5.53
CA ILE A 83 6.23 7.93 -4.25
C ILE A 83 7.66 8.40 -3.98
N TYR A 84 8.65 7.53 -4.20
CA TYR A 84 10.06 7.88 -4.06
C TYR A 84 10.48 9.03 -5.00
N SER A 85 9.93 9.06 -6.21
CA SER A 85 10.16 10.14 -7.18
C SER A 85 9.45 11.46 -6.82
N GLY A 86 8.64 11.47 -5.75
CA GLY A 86 7.85 12.62 -5.32
C GLY A 86 6.54 12.79 -6.09
N GLU A 87 6.09 11.78 -6.83
CA GLU A 87 4.75 11.78 -7.42
C GLU A 87 3.72 11.41 -6.35
N GLU A 88 2.66 12.23 -6.24
CA GLU A 88 1.52 11.90 -5.39
C GLU A 88 0.81 10.67 -5.96
N VAL A 89 0.73 9.61 -5.15
CA VAL A 89 -0.03 8.41 -5.47
C VAL A 89 -1.34 8.46 -4.71
N ASP A 90 -2.42 8.82 -5.40
CA ASP A 90 -3.77 8.73 -4.86
C ASP A 90 -4.33 7.31 -5.05
N LEU A 91 -4.48 6.59 -3.94
CA LEU A 91 -5.17 5.30 -3.88
C LEU A 91 -6.57 5.42 -3.28
N SER A 92 -7.28 6.53 -3.56
CA SER A 92 -8.64 6.82 -3.07
C SER A 92 -9.68 5.73 -3.39
N TYR A 93 -9.41 4.83 -4.34
CA TYR A 93 -10.24 3.64 -4.55
C TYR A 93 -10.25 2.68 -3.35
N ILE A 94 -9.17 2.65 -2.55
CA ILE A 94 -9.11 1.89 -1.29
C ILE A 94 -10.06 2.50 -0.26
N ASP A 95 -10.08 3.84 -0.15
CA ASP A 95 -11.00 4.55 0.76
C ASP A 95 -12.47 4.30 0.37
N LYS A 96 -12.78 4.40 -0.94
CA LYS A 96 -14.13 4.11 -1.45
C LYS A 96 -14.55 2.66 -1.21
N ALA A 97 -13.63 1.71 -1.34
CA ALA A 97 -13.90 0.30 -1.06
C ALA A 97 -14.19 0.09 0.44
N GLU A 98 -13.43 0.72 1.33
CA GLU A 98 -13.64 0.67 2.78
C GLU A 98 -15.02 1.24 3.15
N GLU A 99 -15.39 2.40 2.61
CA GLU A 99 -16.71 3.01 2.84
C GLU A 99 -17.86 2.12 2.34
N GLY A 100 -17.69 1.48 1.18
CA GLY A 100 -18.67 0.55 0.63
C GLY A 100 -18.88 -0.70 1.50
N ILE A 101 -17.80 -1.21 2.11
CA ILE A 101 -17.88 -2.34 3.05
C ILE A 101 -18.55 -1.91 4.35
N LYS A 102 -18.18 -0.76 4.94
CA LYS A 102 -18.80 -0.25 6.18
C LYS A 102 -20.30 -0.06 6.02
N LYS A 103 -20.74 0.56 4.92
CA LYS A 103 -22.18 0.73 4.61
C LYS A 103 -22.96 -0.59 4.52
N LYS A 104 -22.31 -1.70 4.17
CA LYS A 104 -22.94 -3.02 4.10
C LYS A 104 -22.89 -3.79 5.42
N MET A 105 -22.02 -3.42 6.35
CA MET A 105 -21.95 -4.02 7.69
C MET A 105 -22.88 -3.31 8.69
N ASP A 106 -23.16 -2.02 8.46
CA ASP A 106 -24.06 -1.21 9.29
C ASP A 106 -25.54 -1.31 8.87
N ASN A 107 -25.84 -2.07 7.80
CA ASN A 107 -27.21 -2.48 7.38
C ASN A 107 -27.42 -3.95 7.70
#